data_AF-I3TUR7-F1
#
_entry.id   AF-I3TUR7-F1
#
_cell.length_a   1.000
_cell.length_b   1.000
_cell.length_c   1.000
_cell.angle_alpha   90.00
_cell.angle_beta   90.00
_cell.angle_gamma   90.00
#
_symmetry.space_group_name_H-M   'P 1'
#
loop_
_entity.id
_entity.type
_entity.pdbx_description
1 polymer ?
#
loop_
_entity_poly.entity_id
_entity_poly.type
_entity_poly.pdbx_seq_one_letter_code
_entity_poly.pdbx_strand_id
1 'polypeptide(L)'
;MVVTAEPLIRRDPVAEAAIADEAITGRLACDPARPWPLPPVGIGVWQARLPACAARVMRTALAAGLGPLVPDLLNVRLCRPIFHARLELAELLVRRPDGRFATLLLGMLPDRLGHVDGTSRVVHALNAADPPLLDGPEQVMDYLRWFCAVVCGDHGGFLVVERLTDLPFTAVTPALGDRLAQVLKPLTVHGRTAGGDWMIAGCLLHAAALYQVEMRVCPDGLVEMLDDCIALDNLPCRRPGIRRGYRVADVAD
;
A
#
# COMPACT_ATOMS: atom_id res chain seq x y z
N MET A 1 -15.66 8.18 12.29
CA MET A 1 -14.98 8.08 10.98
C MET A 1 -14.53 9.49 10.65
N VAL A 2 -13.23 9.78 10.78
CA VAL A 2 -12.71 11.09 10.35
C VAL A 2 -12.50 10.96 8.84
N VAL A 3 -13.55 11.25 8.08
CA VAL A 3 -13.41 11.46 6.64
C VAL A 3 -12.86 12.87 6.51
N THR A 4 -11.56 13.02 6.28
CA THR A 4 -11.05 14.32 5.82
C THR A 4 -11.59 14.54 4.41
N ALA A 5 -12.31 15.65 4.21
CA ALA A 5 -12.85 16.00 2.89
C ALA A 5 -11.72 16.06 1.83
N GLU A 6 -10.54 16.52 2.25
CA GLU A 6 -9.32 16.51 1.44
C GLU A 6 -8.54 15.19 1.61
N PRO A 7 -8.01 14.62 0.51
CA PRO A 7 -7.23 13.37 0.55
C PRO A 7 -5.85 13.53 1.17
N LEU A 8 -5.31 14.75 1.16
CA LEU A 8 -4.02 15.09 1.74
C LEU A 8 -4.20 16.19 2.77
N ILE A 9 -3.53 16.04 3.90
CA ILE A 9 -3.49 17.00 4.99
C ILE A 9 -2.21 17.81 4.84
N ARG A 10 -2.29 19.14 4.89
CA ARG A 10 -1.10 20.00 4.89
C ARG A 10 -0.31 19.78 6.17
N ARG A 11 1.00 19.56 6.02
CA ARG A 11 1.91 19.47 7.16
C ARG A 11 2.27 20.87 7.65
N ASP A 12 2.24 21.03 8.96
CA ASP A 12 2.65 22.25 9.65
C ASP A 12 3.84 21.92 10.57
N PRO A 13 5.08 22.24 10.15
CA PRO A 13 6.26 21.99 10.97
C PRO A 13 6.22 22.67 12.34
N VAL A 14 5.53 23.81 12.47
CA VAL A 14 5.39 24.52 13.75
C VAL A 14 4.46 23.72 14.66
N ALA A 15 3.33 23.24 14.14
CA ALA A 15 2.43 22.37 14.90
C ALA A 15 3.10 21.02 15.25
N GLU A 16 3.86 20.42 14.33
CA GLU A 16 4.62 19.19 14.57
C GLU A 16 5.66 19.37 15.68
N ALA A 17 6.36 20.50 15.71
CA ALA A 17 7.33 20.83 16.75
C ALA A 17 6.69 21.20 18.09
N ALA A 18 5.45 21.71 18.08
CA ALA A 18 4.70 22.06 19.29
C ALA A 18 4.11 20.85 20.02
N ILE A 19 4.01 19.68 19.37
CA ILE A 19 3.64 18.44 20.04
C ILE A 19 4.70 18.11 21.09
N ALA A 20 4.33 18.10 22.37
CA ALA A 20 5.24 17.83 23.48
C ALA A 20 5.76 16.36 23.48
N ASP A 21 6.95 16.13 24.02
CA ASP A 21 7.56 14.80 24.12
C ASP A 21 6.74 13.87 25.00
N GLU A 22 6.11 14.39 26.05
CA GLU A 22 5.24 13.64 26.94
C GLU A 22 3.99 13.14 26.20
N ALA A 23 3.49 13.90 25.23
CA ALA A 23 2.32 13.54 24.43
C ALA A 23 2.58 12.35 23.50
N ILE A 24 3.85 12.12 23.12
CA ILE A 24 4.25 10.96 22.30
C ILE A 24 4.83 9.83 23.14
N THR A 25 5.52 10.10 24.25
CA THR A 25 6.26 9.09 25.02
C THR A 25 5.35 7.96 25.51
N GLY A 26 4.16 8.30 26.04
CA GLY A 26 3.18 7.31 26.49
C GLY A 26 2.53 6.48 25.37
N ARG A 27 2.71 6.91 24.10
CA ARG A 27 2.13 6.28 22.91
C ARG A 27 3.17 5.51 22.08
N LEU A 28 4.46 5.65 22.39
CA LEU A 28 5.54 4.95 21.70
C LEU A 28 5.90 3.69 22.47
N ALA A 29 5.44 2.55 21.97
CA ALA A 29 5.79 1.22 22.47
C ALA A 29 6.56 0.43 21.40
N CYS A 30 7.44 1.13 20.68
CA CYS A 30 8.15 0.58 19.53
C CYS A 30 9.12 -0.53 19.92
N ASP A 31 8.89 -1.72 19.37
CA ASP A 31 9.75 -2.88 19.51
C ASP A 31 10.12 -3.40 18.11
N PRO A 32 11.37 -3.21 17.63
CA PRO A 32 11.80 -3.70 16.33
C PRO A 32 11.66 -5.22 16.15
N ALA A 33 11.67 -6.00 17.24
CA ALA A 33 11.50 -7.45 17.21
C ALA A 33 10.03 -7.88 17.11
N ARG A 34 9.08 -6.94 17.28
CA ARG A 34 7.66 -7.25 17.21
C ARG A 34 7.27 -7.71 15.79
N PRO A 35 6.63 -8.88 15.65
CA PRO A 35 6.25 -9.40 14.35
C PRO A 35 5.17 -8.52 13.70
N TRP A 36 5.28 -8.36 12.39
CA TRP A 36 4.23 -7.71 11.60
C TRP A 36 3.15 -8.73 11.24
N PRO A 37 1.86 -8.36 11.34
CA PRO A 37 0.76 -9.26 10.95
C PRO A 37 0.70 -9.46 9.42
N LEU A 38 1.30 -8.54 8.66
CA LEU A 38 1.30 -8.53 7.21
C LEU A 38 2.71 -8.25 6.66
N PRO A 39 3.08 -8.84 5.51
CA PRO A 39 4.25 -8.41 4.78
C PRO A 39 4.12 -6.93 4.38
N PRO A 40 5.25 -6.25 4.11
CA PRO A 40 5.20 -4.87 3.63
C PRO A 40 4.42 -4.79 2.31
N VAL A 41 3.85 -3.62 2.01
CA VAL A 41 3.30 -3.33 0.68
C VAL A 41 4.41 -3.55 -0.35
N GLY A 42 4.18 -4.45 -1.31
CA GLY A 42 5.17 -5.21 -2.09
C GLY A 42 6.04 -4.40 -3.06
N ILE A 43 6.79 -3.44 -2.54
CA ILE A 43 7.72 -2.57 -3.26
C ILE A 43 8.96 -2.24 -2.44
N GLY A 44 10.10 -2.10 -3.11
CA GLY A 44 11.35 -1.59 -2.54
C GLY A 44 11.84 -2.30 -1.27
N VAL A 45 12.80 -1.66 -0.60
CA VAL A 45 13.37 -2.16 0.65
C VAL A 45 12.77 -1.41 1.83
N TRP A 46 11.92 -2.11 2.58
CA TRP A 46 11.34 -1.59 3.81
C TRP A 46 12.31 -1.73 4.97
N GLN A 47 12.64 -0.61 5.59
CA GLN A 47 13.61 -0.58 6.68
C GLN A 47 12.86 -0.33 7.98
N ALA A 48 12.97 -1.28 8.92
CA ALA A 48 12.60 -1.04 10.31
C ALA A 48 13.47 0.11 10.84
N ARG A 49 12.86 1.07 11.52
CA ARG A 49 13.56 2.27 11.98
C ARG A 49 13.65 2.34 13.50
N LEU A 50 14.66 3.08 13.94
CA LEU A 50 14.92 3.39 15.34
C LEU A 50 13.76 4.19 15.96
N PRO A 51 13.63 4.20 17.31
CA PRO A 51 12.61 4.96 18.03
C PRO A 51 12.49 6.43 17.63
N ALA A 52 13.59 7.09 17.24
CA ALA A 52 13.57 8.48 16.77
C ALA A 52 12.70 8.69 15.51
N CYS A 53 12.69 7.73 14.58
CA CYS A 53 11.81 7.82 13.41
C CYS A 53 10.34 7.60 13.79
N ALA A 54 10.06 6.72 14.74
CA ALA A 54 8.72 6.51 15.26
C ALA A 54 8.17 7.78 15.94
N ALA A 55 9.01 8.47 16.72
CA ALA A 55 8.67 9.76 17.31
C ALA A 55 8.31 10.81 16.24
N ARG A 56 9.12 10.94 15.18
CA ARG A 56 8.80 11.83 14.05
C ARG A 56 7.46 11.50 13.42
N VAL A 57 7.24 10.23 13.05
CA VAL A 57 5.99 9.80 12.40
C VAL A 57 4.79 10.02 13.32
N MET A 58 4.93 9.74 14.62
CA MET A 58 3.88 10.02 15.61
C MET A 58 3.55 11.51 15.68
N ARG A 59 4.55 12.40 15.78
CA ARG A 59 4.29 13.85 15.81
C ARG A 59 3.58 14.32 14.53
N THR A 60 4.05 13.88 13.37
CA THR A 60 3.42 14.18 12.08
C THR A 60 1.96 13.70 12.06
N ALA A 61 1.67 12.49 12.53
CA ALA A 61 0.31 11.96 12.60
C ALA A 61 -0.58 12.74 13.59
N LEU A 62 -0.06 13.10 14.77
CA LEU A 62 -0.80 13.87 15.78
C LEU A 62 -1.11 15.29 15.29
N ALA A 63 -0.12 15.99 14.72
CA ALA A 63 -0.30 17.33 14.17
C ALA A 63 -1.31 17.35 13.01
N ALA A 64 -1.36 16.26 12.23
CA ALA A 64 -2.35 16.08 11.17
C ALA A 64 -3.74 15.63 11.68
N GLY A 65 -3.95 15.51 13.00
CA GLY A 65 -5.22 15.08 13.57
C GLY A 65 -5.52 13.58 13.41
N LEU A 66 -4.53 12.78 12.98
CA LEU A 66 -4.65 11.31 12.83
C LEU A 66 -4.41 10.55 14.14
N GLY A 67 -4.27 11.25 15.27
CA GLY A 67 -4.07 10.66 16.60
C GLY A 67 -5.08 9.57 16.99
N PRO A 68 -6.37 9.63 16.62
CA PRO A 68 -7.31 8.53 16.85
C PRO A 68 -6.99 7.24 16.08
N LEU A 69 -6.30 7.33 14.94
CA LEU A 69 -5.87 6.18 14.15
C LEU A 69 -4.54 5.59 14.64
N VAL A 70 -3.74 6.41 15.32
CA VAL A 70 -2.42 6.06 15.88
C VAL A 70 -2.40 6.29 17.40
N PRO A 71 -3.25 5.59 18.17
CA PRO A 71 -3.29 5.79 19.63
C PRO A 71 -2.00 5.28 20.29
N ASP A 72 -1.56 4.07 19.94
CA ASP A 72 -0.33 3.43 20.41
C ASP A 72 0.47 2.92 19.21
N LEU A 73 1.66 3.46 18.98
CA LEU A 73 2.57 3.05 17.92
C LEU A 73 3.55 1.99 18.42
N LEU A 74 3.37 0.77 17.93
CA LEU A 74 4.12 -0.42 18.35
C LEU A 74 5.32 -0.73 17.45
N ASN A 75 5.30 -0.29 16.19
CA ASN A 75 6.42 -0.43 15.28
C ASN A 75 6.22 0.49 14.05
N VAL A 76 7.31 0.85 13.38
CA VAL A 76 7.30 1.60 12.13
C VAL A 76 8.34 1.05 11.15
N ARG A 77 7.93 0.93 9.88
CA ARG A 77 8.87 0.69 8.78
C ARG A 77 8.64 1.72 7.69
N LEU A 78 9.73 2.15 7.07
CA LEU A 78 9.71 3.19 6.04
C LEU A 78 10.25 2.62 4.72
N CYS A 79 9.70 3.12 3.62
CA CYS A 79 10.17 2.84 2.27
C CYS A 79 10.14 4.12 1.44
N ARG A 80 11.16 4.34 0.62
CA ARG A 80 11.17 5.40 -0.40
C ARG A 80 11.02 4.73 -1.76
N PRO A 81 9.84 4.79 -2.39
CA PRO A 81 9.65 4.17 -3.69
C PRO A 81 10.52 4.84 -4.76
N ILE A 82 10.98 4.07 -5.74
CA ILE A 82 11.81 4.56 -6.86
C ILE A 82 11.02 5.37 -7.90
N PHE A 83 9.68 5.33 -7.80
CA PHE A 83 8.74 5.96 -8.72
C PHE A 83 8.23 7.32 -8.21
N HIS A 84 8.76 7.84 -7.10
CA HIS A 84 8.48 9.20 -6.62
C HIS A 84 9.76 9.86 -6.12
N ALA A 85 9.93 11.15 -6.36
CA ALA A 85 11.14 11.87 -5.97
C ALA A 85 11.19 12.15 -4.46
N ARG A 86 10.03 12.47 -3.86
CA ARG A 86 9.95 13.00 -2.49
C ARG A 86 9.06 12.19 -1.57
N LEU A 87 8.29 11.25 -2.09
CA LEU A 87 7.41 10.39 -1.30
C LEU A 87 8.21 9.47 -0.36
N GLU A 88 7.83 9.45 0.90
CA GLU A 88 8.21 8.42 1.86
C GLU A 88 6.94 7.70 2.34
N LEU A 89 6.91 6.39 2.18
CA LEU A 89 5.85 5.55 2.70
C LEU A 89 6.19 5.12 4.12
N ALA A 90 5.22 5.23 5.02
CA ALA A 90 5.32 4.71 6.37
C ALA A 90 4.22 3.68 6.63
N GLU A 91 4.63 2.47 7.01
CA GLU A 91 3.72 1.54 7.64
C GLU A 91 3.89 1.58 9.14
N LEU A 92 2.76 1.67 9.83
CA LEU A 92 2.71 1.76 11.28
C LEU A 92 1.95 0.55 11.80
N LEU A 93 2.54 -0.17 12.75
CA LEU A 93 1.85 -1.16 13.55
C LEU A 93 1.30 -0.47 14.78
N VAL A 94 -0.01 -0.51 14.97
CA VAL A 94 -0.68 0.16 16.09
C VAL A 94 -1.51 -0.81 16.91
N ARG A 95 -1.69 -0.51 18.20
CA ARG A 95 -2.72 -1.14 19.03
C ARG A 95 -3.96 -0.26 19.02
N ARG A 96 -5.08 -0.78 18.57
CA ARG A 96 -6.37 -0.06 18.54
C ARG A 96 -6.99 0.00 19.95
N PRO A 97 -7.97 0.89 20.19
CA PRO A 97 -8.64 0.98 21.49
C PRO A 97 -9.35 -0.31 21.93
N ASP A 98 -9.72 -1.17 20.99
CA ASP A 98 -10.29 -2.50 21.26
C ASP A 98 -9.23 -3.58 21.60
N GLY A 99 -7.96 -3.17 21.77
CA GLY A 99 -6.83 -4.03 22.10
C GLY A 99 -6.22 -4.78 20.91
N ARG A 100 -6.86 -4.76 19.74
CA ARG A 100 -6.36 -5.47 18.55
C ARG A 100 -5.23 -4.72 17.87
N PHE A 101 -4.32 -5.46 17.26
CA PHE A 101 -3.28 -4.86 16.41
C PHE A 101 -3.82 -4.57 15.02
N ALA A 102 -3.35 -3.49 14.41
CA ALA A 102 -3.65 -3.14 13.04
C ALA A 102 -2.43 -2.49 12.37
N THR A 103 -2.36 -2.61 11.05
CA THR A 103 -1.37 -1.91 10.25
C THR A 103 -2.07 -0.78 9.49
N LEU A 104 -1.51 0.42 9.52
CA LEU A 104 -1.92 1.52 8.64
C LEU A 104 -0.76 1.93 7.73
N LEU A 105 -1.10 2.56 6.61
CA LEU A 105 -0.13 3.07 5.64
C LEU A 105 -0.33 4.57 5.46
N LEU A 106 0.76 5.33 5.55
CA LEU A 106 0.80 6.77 5.30
C LEU A 106 1.72 7.07 4.11
N GLY A 107 1.28 7.95 3.22
CA GLY A 107 2.13 8.61 2.24
C GLY A 107 2.57 9.97 2.77
N MET A 108 3.88 10.16 2.96
CA MET A 108 4.44 11.39 3.52
C MET A 108 5.24 12.14 2.45
N LEU A 109 4.79 13.35 2.12
CA LEU A 109 5.56 14.34 1.38
C LEU A 109 6.13 15.38 2.35
N PRO A 110 7.06 16.25 1.92
CA PRO A 110 7.61 17.29 2.80
C PRO A 110 6.55 18.19 3.45
N ASP A 111 5.48 18.51 2.71
CA ASP A 111 4.45 19.47 3.10
C ASP A 111 3.02 18.89 3.10
N ARG A 112 2.87 17.59 2.84
CA ARG A 112 1.57 16.89 2.77
C ARG A 112 1.66 15.50 3.41
N LEU A 113 0.53 15.04 3.96
CA LEU A 113 0.35 13.71 4.52
C LEU A 113 -0.94 13.09 3.99
N GLY A 114 -0.89 11.86 3.47
CA GLY A 114 -2.06 11.09 3.07
C GLY A 114 -2.20 9.83 3.89
N HIS A 115 -3.38 9.56 4.44
CA HIS A 115 -3.71 8.24 4.99
C HIS A 115 -4.21 7.36 3.85
N VAL A 116 -3.44 6.32 3.51
CA VAL A 116 -3.80 5.42 2.41
C VAL A 116 -4.90 4.47 2.91
N ASP A 117 -6.12 4.78 2.50
CA ASP A 117 -7.36 4.25 3.10
C ASP A 117 -8.04 3.14 2.27
N GLY A 118 -7.41 2.73 1.18
CA GLY A 118 -7.97 1.79 0.20
C GLY A 118 -8.52 2.47 -1.05
N THR A 119 -8.65 3.80 -1.06
CA THR A 119 -9.19 4.54 -2.21
C THR A 119 -8.08 5.03 -3.13
N SER A 120 -8.34 5.06 -4.43
CA SER A 120 -7.43 5.65 -5.42
C SER A 120 -7.29 7.16 -5.26
N ARG A 121 -8.27 7.83 -4.64
CA ARG A 121 -8.28 9.29 -4.42
C ARG A 121 -7.01 9.77 -3.70
N VAL A 122 -6.55 9.07 -2.66
CA VAL A 122 -5.34 9.45 -1.92
C VAL A 122 -4.10 9.25 -2.80
N VAL A 123 -4.06 8.17 -3.57
CA VAL A 123 -2.96 7.89 -4.52
C VAL A 123 -2.88 8.98 -5.60
N HIS A 124 -4.00 9.31 -6.24
CA HIS A 124 -4.04 10.38 -7.24
C HIS A 124 -3.67 11.74 -6.67
N ALA A 125 -4.06 12.04 -5.43
CA ALA A 125 -3.66 13.28 -4.78
C ALA A 125 -2.15 13.31 -4.48
N LEU A 126 -1.55 12.17 -4.09
CA LEU A 126 -0.09 12.06 -3.93
C LEU A 126 0.60 12.29 -5.28
N ASN A 127 0.14 11.65 -6.36
CA ASN A 127 0.69 11.85 -7.71
C ASN A 127 0.56 13.30 -8.19
N ALA A 128 -0.55 13.98 -7.89
CA ALA A 128 -0.70 15.39 -8.25
C ALA A 128 0.28 16.30 -7.49
N ALA A 129 0.64 15.94 -6.25
CA ALA A 129 1.55 16.72 -5.41
C ALA A 129 3.04 16.40 -5.65
N ASP A 130 3.34 15.17 -6.07
CA ASP A 130 4.66 14.69 -6.48
C ASP A 130 4.41 13.76 -7.67
N PRO A 131 4.56 14.20 -8.94
CA PRO A 131 4.29 13.34 -10.09
C PRO A 131 5.20 12.10 -10.12
N PRO A 132 4.67 10.93 -10.49
CA PRO A 132 5.45 9.71 -10.48
C PRO A 132 6.55 9.73 -11.57
N LEU A 133 7.73 9.25 -11.21
CA LEU A 133 8.86 9.07 -12.09
C LEU A 133 8.71 7.74 -12.83
N LEU A 134 8.08 7.76 -14.01
CA LEU A 134 7.77 6.58 -14.81
C LEU A 134 8.68 6.51 -16.06
N ASP A 135 9.99 6.70 -15.88
CA ASP A 135 10.96 6.80 -16.96
C ASP A 135 11.41 5.42 -17.47
N GLY A 136 11.46 4.42 -16.59
CA GLY A 136 11.90 3.07 -16.90
C GLY A 136 10.88 1.96 -16.57
N PRO A 137 11.05 0.75 -17.15
CA PRO A 137 10.20 -0.41 -16.86
C PRO A 137 10.14 -0.76 -15.37
N GLU A 138 11.26 -0.67 -14.66
CA GLU A 138 11.32 -0.99 -13.22
C GLU A 138 10.42 -0.07 -12.38
N GLN A 139 10.48 1.25 -12.64
CA GLN A 139 9.70 2.23 -11.91
C GLN A 139 8.20 2.05 -12.14
N VAL A 140 7.78 1.80 -13.38
CA VAL A 140 6.35 1.60 -13.68
C VAL A 140 5.83 0.29 -13.09
N MET A 141 6.63 -0.78 -13.10
CA MET A 141 6.25 -2.04 -12.47
C MET A 141 6.12 -1.90 -10.95
N ASP A 142 7.06 -1.22 -10.29
CA ASP A 142 6.97 -0.95 -8.85
C ASP A 142 5.80 -0.03 -8.52
N TYR A 143 5.56 1.01 -9.32
CA TYR A 143 4.40 1.87 -9.17
C TYR A 143 3.10 1.04 -9.23
N LEU A 144 2.99 0.14 -10.20
CA LEU A 144 1.81 -0.68 -10.37
C LEU A 144 1.62 -1.70 -9.24
N ARG A 145 2.69 -2.36 -8.78
CA ARG A 145 2.66 -3.25 -7.61
C ARG A 145 2.15 -2.51 -6.38
N TRP A 146 2.63 -1.29 -6.15
CA TRP A 146 2.15 -0.45 -5.04
C TRP A 146 0.69 -0.02 -5.24
N PHE A 147 0.33 0.49 -6.41
CA PHE A 147 -1.02 0.95 -6.73
C PHE A 147 -2.04 -0.16 -6.49
N CYS A 148 -1.83 -1.34 -7.06
CA CYS A 148 -2.73 -2.48 -6.86
C CYS A 148 -2.82 -2.87 -5.38
N ALA A 149 -1.68 -2.93 -4.67
CA ALA A 149 -1.64 -3.36 -3.28
C ALA A 149 -2.33 -2.40 -2.30
N VAL A 150 -2.60 -1.15 -2.69
CA VAL A 150 -3.18 -0.12 -1.80
C VAL A 150 -4.56 0.37 -2.25
N VAL A 151 -4.95 0.13 -3.49
CA VAL A 151 -6.29 0.44 -4.00
C VAL A 151 -7.16 -0.80 -3.88
N CYS A 152 -8.37 -0.63 -3.35
CA CYS A 152 -9.36 -1.68 -3.21
C CYS A 152 -10.55 -1.42 -4.15
N GLY A 153 -11.00 -2.46 -4.82
CA GLY A 153 -12.31 -2.50 -5.47
C GLY A 153 -13.40 -2.96 -4.50
N ASP A 154 -14.60 -3.20 -5.03
CA ASP A 154 -15.78 -3.61 -4.25
C ASP A 154 -15.58 -4.94 -3.49
N HIS A 155 -14.62 -5.77 -3.92
CA HIS A 155 -14.36 -7.10 -3.36
C HIS A 155 -12.97 -7.26 -2.72
N GLY A 156 -12.30 -6.15 -2.40
CA GLY A 156 -11.02 -6.14 -1.69
C GLY A 156 -9.88 -5.53 -2.50
N GLY A 157 -8.65 -5.76 -2.06
CA GLY A 157 -7.45 -5.27 -2.73
C GLY A 157 -7.17 -6.02 -4.03
N PHE A 158 -6.37 -5.40 -4.89
CA PHE A 158 -5.76 -6.06 -6.03
C PHE A 158 -4.35 -6.52 -5.65
N LEU A 159 -3.98 -7.75 -5.97
CA LEU A 159 -2.63 -8.25 -5.72
C LEU A 159 -1.98 -8.64 -7.04
N VAL A 160 -0.85 -8.01 -7.37
CA VAL A 160 -0.01 -8.47 -8.48
C VAL A 160 0.58 -9.83 -8.12
N VAL A 161 0.39 -10.81 -8.98
CA VAL A 161 0.85 -12.19 -8.77
C VAL A 161 1.82 -12.55 -9.88
N GLU A 162 3.10 -12.70 -9.55
CA GLU A 162 4.14 -13.06 -10.51
C GLU A 162 4.57 -14.51 -10.33
N ARG A 163 4.36 -15.05 -9.13
CA ARG A 163 4.75 -16.39 -8.71
C ARG A 163 3.72 -16.97 -7.76
N LEU A 164 3.74 -18.29 -7.62
CA LEU A 164 2.83 -19.02 -6.73
C LEU A 164 2.94 -18.56 -5.26
N THR A 165 4.14 -18.19 -4.82
CA THR A 165 4.42 -17.71 -3.45
C THR A 165 3.83 -16.34 -3.14
N ASP A 166 3.41 -15.59 -4.16
CA ASP A 166 2.79 -14.30 -3.95
C ASP A 166 1.30 -14.47 -3.54
N LEU A 167 0.70 -15.64 -3.80
CA LEU A 167 -0.69 -15.92 -3.45
C LEU A 167 -0.87 -16.24 -1.96
N PRO A 168 -1.80 -15.58 -1.25
CA PRO A 168 -2.05 -15.78 0.17
C PRO A 168 -2.96 -17.00 0.42
N PHE A 169 -2.50 -18.19 0.03
CA PHE A 169 -3.29 -19.42 0.18
C PHE A 169 -3.67 -19.71 1.64
N THR A 170 -4.90 -20.17 1.83
CA THR A 170 -5.35 -20.84 3.05
C THR A 170 -5.13 -22.35 2.96
N ALA A 171 -5.20 -22.90 1.75
CA ALA A 171 -4.85 -24.28 1.42
C ALA A 171 -4.42 -24.36 -0.06
N VAL A 172 -3.45 -25.21 -0.41
CA VAL A 172 -3.06 -25.43 -1.81
C VAL A 172 -2.80 -26.91 -2.04
N THR A 173 -3.36 -27.47 -3.11
CA THR A 173 -3.07 -28.83 -3.56
C THR A 173 -2.03 -28.81 -4.68
N PRO A 174 -1.24 -29.89 -4.87
CA PRO A 174 -0.31 -29.96 -5.99
C PRO A 174 -0.98 -29.71 -7.35
N ALA A 175 -2.17 -30.31 -7.57
CA ALA A 175 -2.92 -30.12 -8.82
C ALA A 175 -3.35 -28.66 -9.06
N LEU A 176 -3.71 -27.92 -8.00
CA LEU A 176 -3.98 -26.48 -8.13
C LEU A 176 -2.70 -25.71 -8.44
N GLY A 177 -1.59 -26.07 -7.79
CA GLY A 177 -0.27 -25.51 -8.06
C GLY A 177 0.14 -25.67 -9.53
N ASP A 178 -0.05 -26.86 -10.10
CA ASP A 178 0.27 -27.15 -11.51
C ASP A 178 -0.60 -26.32 -12.47
N ARG A 179 -1.90 -26.19 -12.19
CA ARG A 179 -2.80 -25.34 -12.97
C ARG A 179 -2.39 -23.87 -12.92
N LEU A 180 -2.02 -23.37 -11.73
CA LEU A 180 -1.55 -22.00 -11.56
C LEU A 180 -0.25 -21.74 -12.31
N ALA A 181 0.69 -22.68 -12.28
CA ALA A 181 1.96 -22.57 -13.01
C ALA A 181 1.76 -22.44 -14.53
N GLN A 182 0.66 -22.98 -15.08
CA GLN A 182 0.33 -22.85 -16.51
C GLN A 182 -0.27 -21.49 -16.89
N VAL A 183 -0.91 -20.79 -15.95
CA VAL A 183 -1.64 -19.54 -16.24
C VAL A 183 -0.95 -18.29 -15.69
N LEU A 184 -0.06 -18.43 -14.71
CA LEU A 184 0.67 -17.30 -14.13
C LEU A 184 1.62 -16.69 -15.16
N LYS A 185 1.46 -15.38 -15.36
CA LYS A 185 2.33 -14.55 -16.18
C LYS A 185 2.86 -13.41 -15.33
N PRO A 186 4.19 -13.26 -15.17
CA PRO A 186 4.76 -12.16 -14.42
C PRO A 186 4.45 -10.84 -15.10
N LEU A 187 4.57 -9.75 -14.35
CA LEU A 187 4.31 -8.43 -14.89
C LEU A 187 5.32 -8.12 -16.00
N THR A 188 4.82 -7.79 -17.19
CA THR A 188 5.62 -7.61 -18.39
C THR A 188 5.25 -6.32 -19.09
N VAL A 189 6.25 -5.49 -19.37
CA VAL A 189 6.08 -4.25 -20.13
C VAL A 189 6.18 -4.56 -21.63
N HIS A 190 5.14 -4.20 -22.39
CA HIS A 190 5.08 -4.41 -23.84
C HIS A 190 5.57 -3.21 -24.66
N GLY A 191 5.76 -2.06 -24.02
CA GLY A 191 6.27 -0.84 -24.65
C GLY A 191 5.53 0.39 -24.18
N ARG A 192 5.63 1.46 -24.97
CA ARG A 192 4.93 2.73 -24.74
C ARG A 192 4.09 3.11 -25.94
N THR A 193 2.95 3.74 -25.69
CA THR A 193 2.14 4.40 -26.73
C THR A 193 2.84 5.66 -27.22
N ALA A 194 2.38 6.24 -28.33
CA ALA A 194 2.85 7.54 -28.80
C ALA A 194 2.57 8.68 -27.79
N GLY A 195 1.57 8.52 -26.91
CA GLY A 195 1.26 9.45 -25.82
C GLY A 195 2.16 9.31 -24.59
N GLY A 196 3.06 8.32 -24.58
CA GLY A 196 3.98 8.05 -23.47
C GLY A 196 3.45 7.07 -22.43
N ASP A 197 2.23 6.56 -22.60
CA ASP A 197 1.63 5.59 -21.68
C ASP A 197 2.34 4.25 -21.76
N TRP A 198 2.54 3.60 -20.63
CA TRP A 198 3.09 2.25 -20.57
C TRP A 198 1.99 1.20 -20.78
N MET A 199 2.29 0.23 -21.65
CA MET A 199 1.42 -0.93 -21.89
C MET A 199 1.99 -2.14 -21.14
N ILE A 200 1.21 -2.73 -20.25
CA ILE A 200 1.67 -3.74 -19.30
C ILE A 200 0.67 -4.89 -19.25
N ALA A 201 1.15 -6.13 -19.27
CA ALA A 201 0.33 -7.31 -19.01
C ALA A 201 0.82 -8.05 -17.77
N GLY A 202 -0.05 -8.81 -17.12
CA GLY A 202 0.32 -9.62 -15.97
C GLY A 202 -0.85 -10.39 -15.38
N CYS A 203 -0.69 -10.84 -14.14
CA CYS A 203 -1.75 -11.48 -13.39
C CYS A 203 -2.11 -10.71 -12.12
N LEU A 204 -3.42 -10.56 -11.87
CA LEU A 204 -3.96 -9.96 -10.66
C LEU A 204 -4.86 -10.97 -9.92
N LEU A 205 -4.64 -11.13 -8.61
CA LEU A 205 -5.63 -11.72 -7.72
C LEU A 205 -6.59 -10.62 -7.26
N HIS A 206 -7.87 -10.83 -7.46
CA HIS A 206 -8.94 -9.98 -6.92
C HIS A 206 -10.09 -10.86 -6.42
N ALA A 207 -10.58 -10.58 -5.23
CA ALA A 207 -11.50 -11.45 -4.49
C ALA A 207 -10.94 -12.87 -4.32
N ALA A 208 -11.45 -13.84 -5.10
CA ALA A 208 -11.01 -15.23 -5.08
C ALA A 208 -10.68 -15.74 -6.49
N ALA A 209 -10.39 -14.84 -7.43
CA ALA A 209 -10.08 -15.20 -8.81
C ALA A 209 -8.76 -14.55 -9.26
N LEU A 210 -8.02 -15.30 -10.06
CA LEU A 210 -6.82 -14.85 -10.75
C LEU A 210 -7.22 -14.44 -12.16
N TYR A 211 -6.88 -13.20 -12.52
CA TYR A 211 -7.13 -12.62 -13.82
C TYR A 211 -5.82 -12.50 -14.59
N GLN A 212 -5.85 -12.77 -15.89
CA GLN A 212 -4.86 -12.24 -16.82
C GLN A 212 -5.37 -10.90 -17.31
N VAL A 213 -4.54 -9.86 -17.21
CA VAL A 213 -4.94 -8.47 -17.47
C VAL A 213 -3.99 -7.79 -18.43
N GLU A 214 -4.54 -6.83 -19.18
CA GLU A 214 -3.80 -5.80 -19.89
C GLU A 214 -4.13 -4.44 -19.26
N MET A 215 -3.11 -3.67 -18.95
CA MET A 215 -3.22 -2.39 -18.26
C MET A 215 -2.43 -1.31 -18.98
N ARG A 216 -2.91 -0.08 -18.86
CA ARG A 216 -2.23 1.14 -19.25
C ARG A 216 -1.85 1.94 -18.01
N VAL A 217 -0.63 2.45 -17.98
CA VAL A 217 -0.20 3.43 -16.97
C VAL A 217 0.21 4.73 -17.66
N CYS A 218 -0.56 5.78 -17.43
CA CYS A 218 -0.33 7.11 -17.98
C CYS A 218 0.85 7.80 -17.25
N PRO A 219 1.50 8.82 -17.86
CA PRO A 219 2.62 9.54 -17.23
C PRO A 219 2.28 10.22 -15.89
N ASP A 220 1.02 10.55 -15.64
CA ASP A 220 0.52 11.10 -14.37
C ASP A 220 0.22 10.03 -13.30
N GLY A 221 0.42 8.75 -13.65
CA GLY A 221 0.15 7.59 -12.80
C GLY A 221 -1.30 7.14 -12.81
N LEU A 222 -2.17 7.63 -13.71
CA LEU A 222 -3.47 6.99 -13.92
C LEU A 222 -3.26 5.55 -14.39
N VAL A 223 -3.91 4.59 -13.72
CA VAL A 223 -3.89 3.18 -14.09
C VAL A 223 -5.26 2.81 -14.63
N GLU A 224 -5.28 2.26 -15.84
CA GLU A 224 -6.49 1.79 -16.49
C GLU A 224 -6.34 0.31 -16.86
N MET A 225 -7.38 -0.47 -16.57
CA MET A 225 -7.48 -1.85 -17.04
C MET A 225 -8.15 -1.82 -18.41
N LEU A 226 -7.43 -2.30 -19.43
CA LEU A 226 -7.87 -2.28 -20.83
C LEU A 226 -8.62 -3.57 -21.19
N ASP A 227 -8.13 -4.69 -20.68
CA ASP A 227 -8.73 -6.01 -20.84
C ASP A 227 -8.45 -6.87 -19.60
N ASP A 228 -9.39 -7.75 -19.28
CA ASP A 228 -9.25 -8.74 -18.22
C ASP A 228 -10.02 -10.02 -18.54
N CYS A 229 -9.40 -11.15 -18.23
CA CYS A 229 -10.04 -12.45 -18.33
C CYS A 229 -9.72 -13.30 -17.11
N ILE A 230 -10.74 -14.00 -16.61
CA ILE A 230 -10.58 -14.95 -15.50
C ILE A 230 -9.74 -16.13 -16.01
N ALA A 231 -8.56 -16.29 -15.44
CA ALA A 231 -7.71 -17.45 -15.69
C ALA A 231 -8.11 -18.64 -14.80
N LEU A 232 -8.37 -18.37 -13.52
CA LEU A 232 -8.82 -19.33 -12.52
C LEU A 232 -9.71 -18.63 -11.49
N ASP A 233 -10.77 -19.29 -11.05
CA ASP A 233 -11.68 -18.80 -10.01
C ASP A 233 -11.69 -19.70 -8.78
N ASN A 234 -12.46 -19.30 -7.76
CA ASN A 234 -12.67 -20.05 -6.52
C ASN A 234 -11.36 -20.47 -5.82
N LEU A 235 -10.35 -19.60 -5.90
CA LEU A 235 -9.06 -19.84 -5.28
C LEU A 235 -9.20 -19.79 -3.76
N PRO A 236 -8.62 -20.76 -3.03
CA PRO A 236 -8.58 -20.78 -1.58
C PRO A 236 -7.53 -19.78 -1.06
N CYS A 237 -7.75 -18.50 -1.33
CA CYS A 237 -6.89 -17.40 -0.95
C CYS A 237 -7.58 -16.51 0.08
N ARG A 238 -6.81 -15.95 1.02
CA ARG A 238 -7.25 -14.80 1.79
C ARG A 238 -7.40 -13.59 0.86
N ARG A 239 -8.19 -12.61 1.29
CA ARG A 239 -8.46 -11.39 0.52
C ARG A 239 -7.76 -10.17 1.15
N PRO A 240 -6.44 -10.00 0.96
CA PRO A 240 -5.75 -8.87 1.53
C PRO A 240 -6.30 -7.56 0.97
N GLY A 241 -6.27 -6.51 1.77
CA GLY A 241 -6.75 -5.21 1.34
C GLY A 241 -6.70 -4.19 2.47
N ILE A 242 -7.45 -3.11 2.30
CA ILE A 242 -7.61 -2.06 3.29
C ILE A 242 -9.08 -1.94 3.66
N ARG A 243 -9.38 -2.05 4.95
CA ARG A 243 -10.75 -1.94 5.48
C ARG A 243 -10.77 -0.93 6.61
N ARG A 244 -11.63 0.08 6.49
CA ARG A 244 -11.74 1.20 7.44
C ARG A 244 -10.38 1.89 7.68
N GLY A 245 -9.56 1.97 6.63
CA GLY A 245 -8.23 2.60 6.67
C GLY A 245 -7.11 1.75 7.29
N TYR A 246 -7.36 0.48 7.62
CA TYR A 246 -6.35 -0.44 8.11
C TYR A 246 -6.09 -1.55 7.10
N ARG A 247 -4.83 -1.91 6.90
CA ARG A 247 -4.44 -3.11 6.14
C ARG A 247 -4.91 -4.36 6.89
N VAL A 248 -5.54 -5.28 6.17
CA VAL A 248 -6.05 -6.55 6.69
C VAL A 248 -5.58 -7.71 5.81
N ALA A 249 -5.41 -8.88 6.42
CA ALA A 249 -5.06 -10.11 5.70
C ALA A 249 -6.24 -10.66 4.91
N ASP A 250 -7.46 -10.42 5.42
CA ASP A 250 -8.71 -10.76 4.78
C ASP A 250 -9.72 -9.63 5.02
N VAL A 251 -10.38 -9.15 3.96
CA VAL A 251 -11.43 -8.13 4.05
C VAL A 251 -12.80 -8.74 4.39
N ALA A 252 -12.96 -10.05 4.27
CA ALA A 252 -14.20 -10.77 4.58
C ALA A 252 -14.42 -10.96 6.10
N ASP A 253 -13.34 -11.09 6.87
CA ASP A 253 -13.31 -10.98 8.34
C ASP A 253 -13.46 -9.51 8.71
#